data_AF-A0A952PC24-F1
#
_entry.id   AF-A0A952PC24-F1
#
_cell.length_a   1.000
_cell.length_b   1.000
_cell.length_c   1.000
_cell.angle_alpha   90.00
_cell.angle_beta   90.00
_cell.angle_gamma   90.00
#
_symmetry.space_group_name_H-M   'P 1'
#
loop_
_entity.id
_entity.type
_entity.pdbx_description
1 polymer ?
#
loop_
_entity_poly.entity_id
_entity_poly.type
_entity_poly.pdbx_seq_one_letter_code
_entity_poly.pdbx_strand_id
1 'polypeptide(L)' 'MKKFAIILLIVISSCSTVRDEAKSNQNKALMSPVRCTAITLKGAQCKRTTYDIDSLCWQHKKK' A
#
# COMPACT_ATOMS: atom_id res chain seq x y z
N MET A 1 38.28 39.52 15.96
CA MET A 1 38.53 38.07 16.09
C MET A 1 37.34 37.40 16.76
N LYS A 2 36.33 36.97 15.99
CA LYS A 2 35.27 36.05 16.44
C LYS A 2 34.90 35.18 15.23
N LYS A 3 35.87 34.37 14.81
CA LYS A 3 35.66 33.26 13.88
C LYS A 3 35.22 32.06 14.73
N PHE A 4 34.38 31.20 14.17
CA PHE A 4 34.06 29.84 14.64
C PHE A 4 32.97 29.66 15.71
N ALA A 5 31.74 30.08 15.43
CA ALA A 5 30.57 29.49 16.08
C ALA A 5 29.39 29.27 15.12
N ILE A 6 29.70 28.99 13.84
CA ILE A 6 28.71 28.67 12.78
C ILE A 6 28.37 27.17 12.75
N ILE A 7 28.97 26.32 13.59
CA ILE A 7 28.85 24.86 13.44
C ILE A 7 28.33 24.22 14.71
N LEU A 8 27.06 24.43 15.07
CA LEU A 8 26.30 23.48 15.90
C LEU A 8 24.76 23.69 15.88
N LEU A 9 24.20 24.29 14.82
CA LEU A 9 22.74 24.32 14.59
C LEU A 9 22.29 23.32 13.50
N ILE A 10 23.17 22.39 13.10
CA ILE A 10 22.87 21.27 12.19
C ILE A 10 22.34 20.06 12.99
N VAL A 11 21.54 20.30 14.03
CA VAL A 11 20.73 19.23 14.66
C VAL A 11 19.33 19.26 14.03
N ILE A 12 19.30 19.26 12.69
CA ILE A 12 18.10 19.08 11.86
C ILE A 12 18.05 17.62 11.33
N SER A 13 18.91 16.73 11.81
CA SER A 13 19.32 15.57 11.01
C SER A 13 18.61 14.24 11.27
N SER A 14 17.71 14.06 12.25
CA SER A 14 17.11 12.72 12.43
C SER A 14 15.76 12.70 13.15
N CYS A 15 14.81 13.55 12.78
CA CYS A 15 13.41 13.22 13.04
C CYS A 15 12.72 12.84 11.72
N SER A 16 13.27 11.84 11.05
CA SER A 16 12.49 11.05 10.09
C SER A 16 11.47 10.27 10.90
N THR A 17 10.32 10.89 11.17
CA THR A 17 9.12 10.14 11.52
C THR A 17 8.72 9.37 10.28
N VAL A 18 9.25 8.15 10.15
CA VAL A 18 8.71 7.17 9.21
C VAL A 18 7.26 6.93 9.63
N ARG A 19 6.35 7.59 8.92
CA ARG A 19 4.98 7.14 8.80
C ARG A 19 4.97 6.01 7.79
N ASP A 20 3.93 5.20 7.90
CA ASP A 20 3.46 4.25 6.90
C ASP A 20 3.99 2.82 7.03
N GLU A 21 3.46 2.12 8.03
CA GLU A 21 2.99 0.76 7.76
C GLU A 21 1.61 0.57 8.38
N ALA A 22 0.64 1.28 7.79
CA ALA A 22 -0.78 0.95 7.93
C ALA A 22 -0.99 -0.44 7.33
N LYS A 23 -0.86 -1.44 8.20
CA LYS A 23 -1.22 -2.83 8.01
C LYS A 23 -2.54 -2.92 7.24
N SER A 24 -2.48 -3.23 5.94
CA SER A 24 -3.64 -3.50 5.08
C SER A 24 -4.31 -4.78 5.54
N ASN A 25 -5.06 -4.67 6.62
CA ASN A 25 -5.92 -5.72 7.12
C ASN A 25 -7.02 -5.01 7.89
N GLN A 26 -8.28 -5.36 7.62
CA GLN A 26 -9.50 -4.82 8.22
C GLN A 26 -10.31 -3.80 7.39
N ASN A 27 -10.52 -4.08 6.11
CA ASN A 27 -11.73 -3.57 5.41
C ASN A 27 -12.56 -4.65 4.72
N LYS A 28 -12.40 -5.94 5.09
CA LYS A 28 -13.23 -7.01 4.51
C LYS A 28 -14.67 -7.02 5.02
N ALA A 29 -14.96 -6.40 6.16
CA ALA A 29 -16.28 -6.43 6.77
C ALA A 29 -17.31 -5.47 6.14
N LEU A 30 -16.87 -4.51 5.31
CA LEU A 30 -17.74 -3.47 4.73
C LEU A 30 -17.76 -3.45 3.20
N MET A 31 -16.95 -4.28 2.54
CA MET A 31 -16.90 -4.34 1.09
C MET A 31 -17.98 -5.28 0.55
N SER A 32 -18.82 -4.77 -0.36
CA SER A 32 -19.72 -5.60 -1.13
C SER A 32 -18.91 -6.62 -1.95
N PRO A 33 -19.38 -7.87 -2.07
CA PRO A 33 -18.76 -8.82 -2.99
C PRO A 33 -18.77 -8.27 -4.41
N VAL A 34 -17.60 -8.20 -5.04
CA VAL A 34 -17.44 -7.77 -6.44
C VAL A 34 -16.91 -8.90 -7.31
N ARG A 35 -17.17 -8.85 -8.62
CA ARG A 35 -16.65 -9.83 -9.57
C ARG A 35 -15.19 -9.53 -9.90
N CYS A 36 -14.37 -10.57 -9.97
CA CYS A 36 -12.97 -10.43 -10.33
C CYS A 36 -12.82 -9.83 -11.74
N THR A 37 -11.96 -8.84 -11.89
CA THR A 37 -11.76 -8.09 -13.14
C THR A 37 -10.68 -8.68 -14.04
N ALA A 38 -9.93 -9.68 -13.57
CA ALA A 38 -8.87 -10.32 -14.35
C ALA A 38 -9.40 -11.06 -15.60
N ILE A 39 -8.61 -11.02 -16.67
CA ILE A 39 -8.84 -11.78 -17.89
C ILE A 39 -8.12 -13.12 -17.82
N THR A 40 -8.86 -14.19 -18.07
CA THR A 40 -8.32 -15.55 -18.13
C THR A 40 -7.46 -15.75 -19.38
N LEU A 41 -6.64 -16.81 -19.41
CA LEU A 41 -5.89 -17.19 -20.61
C LEU A 41 -6.76 -17.44 -21.85
N LYS A 42 -8.06 -17.69 -21.65
CA LYS A 42 -9.05 -17.86 -22.73
C LYS A 42 -9.66 -16.54 -23.21
N GLY A 43 -9.18 -15.39 -22.72
CA GLY A 43 -9.68 -14.06 -23.09
C GLY A 43 -10.99 -13.65 -22.41
N ALA A 44 -11.59 -14.50 -21.58
CA ALA A 44 -12.83 -14.17 -20.87
C ALA A 44 -12.56 -13.63 -19.47
N GLN A 45 -13.42 -12.75 -18.96
CA GLN A 45 -13.35 -12.24 -17.58
C GLN A 45 -13.55 -13.37 -16.56
N CYS A 46 -12.75 -13.34 -15.49
CA CYS A 46 -12.85 -14.25 -14.37
C CYS A 46 -14.24 -14.17 -13.71
N LYS A 47 -14.85 -15.34 -13.46
CA LYS A 47 -16.21 -15.42 -12.89
C LYS A 47 -16.24 -15.40 -11.35
N ARG A 48 -15.07 -15.46 -10.70
CA ARG A 48 -14.96 -15.55 -9.23
C ARG A 48 -15.29 -14.21 -8.57
N THR A 49 -15.89 -14.27 -7.40
CA THR A 49 -16.15 -13.11 -6.55
C THR A 49 -14.96 -12.83 -5.63
N THR A 50 -14.75 -11.57 -5.27
CA THR A 50 -13.72 -11.11 -4.34
C THR A 50 -14.25 -9.97 -3.48
N TYR A 51 -13.65 -9.80 -2.32
CA TYR A 51 -13.91 -8.71 -1.36
C TYR A 51 -12.69 -7.80 -1.24
N ASP A 52 -11.83 -7.86 -2.25
CA ASP A 52 -10.53 -7.23 -2.23
C ASP A 52 -10.56 -5.89 -2.94
N ILE A 53 -9.77 -4.93 -2.43
CA ILE A 53 -9.69 -3.57 -2.98
C ILE A 53 -9.22 -3.57 -4.43
N ASP A 54 -8.37 -4.52 -4.80
CA ASP A 54 -7.84 -4.60 -6.17
C ASP A 54 -8.84 -5.25 -7.14
N SER A 55 -10.00 -5.71 -6.65
CA SER A 55 -10.98 -6.48 -7.43
C SER A 55 -10.37 -7.72 -8.10
N LEU A 56 -9.29 -8.26 -7.54
CA LEU A 56 -8.65 -9.51 -7.96
C LEU A 56 -8.99 -10.64 -6.98
N CYS A 57 -9.28 -11.82 -7.52
CA CYS A 57 -9.43 -13.02 -6.69
C CYS A 57 -8.06 -13.62 -6.34
N TRP A 58 -8.05 -14.55 -5.38
CA TRP A 58 -6.83 -15.19 -4.86
C TRP A 58 -5.97 -15.89 -5.92
N GLN A 59 -6.54 -16.27 -7.07
CA GLN A 59 -5.78 -16.88 -8.19
C GLN A 59 -5.04 -15.84 -9.02
N HIS A 60 -5.52 -14.60 -9.04
CA HIS A 60 -4.96 -13.51 -9.84
C HIS A 60 -4.18 -12.50 -8.99
N LYS A 61 -4.13 -12.70 -7.66
CA LYS A 61 -3.21 -11.98 -6.80
C LYS A 61 -1.81 -12.55 -7.00
N LYS A 62 -0.88 -11.71 -7.46
CA LYS A 62 0.56 -12.03 -7.37
C LYS A 62 0.93 -11.99 -5.88
N LYS A 63 1.60 -13.04 -5.41
CA LYS A 63 2.21 -13.04 -4.08
C LYS A 63 3.46 -12.18 -4.06
#